data_AF-A0A1Q3AH13-F1
#
_entry.id   AF-A0A1Q3AH13-F1
#
_cell.length_a   1.000
_cell.length_b   1.000
_cell.length_c   1.000
_cell.angle_alpha   90.00
_cell.angle_beta   90.00
_cell.angle_gamma   90.00
#
_symmetry.space_group_name_H-M   'P 1'
#
loop_
_entity.id
_entity.type
_entity.pdbx_description
1 polymer ?
#
loop_
_entity_poly.entity_id
_entity_poly.type
_entity_poly.pdbx_seq_one_letter_code
_entity_poly.pdbx_strand_id
1 'polypeptide(L)'
;MAKGKKKGGKKPEPQAVSENNSKQETPVEQNRPVAPSTDRTQDEGDSENLNTNGPKEEVSNPPEVSNGQVESLNQQIRELKLELEKKNKAKENEDESELSKVKAERDEFQNQYNNLLSRISSMKNVFSKIKESQNELESVQEQLTEYESQNLKLKQKLDSVTKEKSELQQTVVTLNKEFSSIEEERETVHRESQEYKKTMDDLQKQLETVNTSHNHELDFQKIQNSQLNTQLQELLLILDNNKQDISALQEEREDLQFNLESLTKENSILKDSLKEMESELERAEKRFNDQLTERNNDVNSLKAELERSKESTKAHADTIDNLKGEVKMMKDAVEQKEKLEKECKDRVLQIGKLRHEAIILNEHLTKALAMLKQSSDSESVDKELMSNLLISFVAIPRADPRKFEVLELLSSFLNWDDDKKRQAGLILNPQTAGKPSKSGSRTENFVSMWTDYLEKQSE
;
A
#
# COMPACT_ATOMS: atom_id res chain seq x y z
N MET A 1 -25.46 -15.28 38.13
CA MET A 1 -25.82 -15.49 39.56
C MET A 1 -26.05 -14.14 40.24
N ALA A 2 -26.69 -14.10 41.42
CA ALA A 2 -27.04 -12.92 42.23
C ALA A 2 -27.96 -11.88 41.51
N LYS A 3 -29.20 -11.59 41.95
CA LYS A 3 -29.77 -11.13 43.24
C LYS A 3 -29.68 -9.61 43.47
N GLY A 4 -30.79 -8.91 43.22
CA GLY A 4 -31.01 -7.51 43.63
C GLY A 4 -32.47 -7.06 43.53
N LYS A 5 -33.26 -7.21 44.62
CA LYS A 5 -34.60 -6.61 44.78
C LYS A 5 -34.88 -6.21 46.24
N LYS A 6 -35.22 -4.93 46.47
CA LYS A 6 -35.89 -4.35 47.66
C LYS A 6 -36.99 -3.43 47.10
N LYS A 7 -38.28 -3.64 47.34
CA LYS A 7 -39.11 -3.50 48.58
C LYS A 7 -39.51 -2.05 48.92
N GLY A 8 -40.82 -1.81 48.93
CA GLY A 8 -41.49 -0.57 49.37
C GLY A 8 -42.35 0.06 48.26
N GLY A 9 -43.68 0.23 48.36
CA GLY A 9 -44.65 -0.48 49.22
C GLY A 9 -45.67 0.42 49.95
N LYS A 10 -46.98 0.13 49.78
CA LYS A 10 -48.04 0.42 50.77
C LYS A 10 -49.34 -0.33 50.45
N LYS A 11 -49.99 -0.87 51.48
CA LYS A 11 -51.45 -1.10 51.55
C LYS A 11 -52.08 0.19 52.12
N PRO A 12 -53.40 0.39 52.03
CA PRO A 12 -54.21 0.10 53.22
C PRO A 12 -55.48 -0.72 52.92
N GLU A 13 -56.21 -1.03 53.98
CA GLU A 13 -57.48 -1.79 54.01
C GLU A 13 -58.45 -1.05 54.98
N PRO A 14 -59.62 -1.57 55.38
CA PRO A 14 -60.88 -0.84 55.30
C PRO A 14 -61.35 -0.27 56.66
N GLN A 15 -62.67 0.00 56.79
CA GLN A 15 -63.46 0.50 57.93
C GLN A 15 -63.76 2.02 57.91
N ALA A 16 -64.89 2.54 58.45
CA ALA A 16 -66.23 1.97 58.77
C ALA A 16 -67.20 3.12 59.23
N VAL A 17 -68.40 2.73 59.70
CA VAL A 17 -69.32 3.43 60.65
C VAL A 17 -70.22 4.57 60.14
N SER A 18 -71.54 4.31 60.13
CA SER A 18 -72.65 5.05 60.82
C SER A 18 -73.97 4.60 60.17
N GLU A 19 -74.95 4.01 60.85
CA GLU A 19 -75.77 4.50 61.98
C GLU A 19 -76.66 5.71 61.64
N ASN A 20 -77.97 5.48 61.48
CA ASN A 20 -78.94 6.05 62.41
C ASN A 20 -80.26 5.23 62.45
N ASN A 21 -81.18 5.62 63.35
CA ASN A 21 -82.33 4.86 63.85
C ASN A 21 -83.58 5.78 63.95
N SER A 22 -84.71 5.23 64.42
CA SER A 22 -86.03 5.85 64.65
C SER A 22 -86.97 5.81 63.43
N LYS A 23 -88.28 5.48 63.50
CA LYS A 23 -89.37 5.49 64.52
C LYS A 23 -90.29 6.72 64.49
N GLN A 24 -91.59 6.38 64.53
CA GLN A 24 -92.73 7.06 65.15
C GLN A 24 -93.35 8.32 64.50
N GLU A 25 -94.63 8.12 64.17
CA GLU A 25 -95.79 8.94 64.55
C GLU A 25 -96.27 10.14 63.70
N THR A 26 -97.59 10.29 63.75
CA THR A 26 -98.43 11.34 63.17
C THR A 26 -98.36 12.62 64.01
N PRO A 27 -98.84 13.77 63.51
CA PRO A 27 -100.20 14.17 63.97
C PRO A 27 -101.04 15.08 63.04
N VAL A 28 -102.36 14.84 63.00
CA VAL A 28 -103.45 15.89 63.12
C VAL A 28 -103.57 16.87 61.89
N GLU A 29 -104.70 17.51 61.49
CA GLU A 29 -105.91 17.99 62.19
C GLU A 29 -107.16 18.24 61.27
N GLN A 30 -108.39 18.14 61.83
CA GLN A 30 -109.65 18.88 61.50
C GLN A 30 -110.32 18.80 60.08
N ASN A 31 -111.63 19.02 59.87
CA ASN A 31 -112.76 19.29 60.80
C ASN A 31 -114.16 18.77 60.34
N ARG A 32 -115.14 18.91 61.24
CA ARG A 32 -116.63 18.76 61.18
C ARG A 32 -117.32 19.86 60.31
N PRO A 33 -118.68 20.04 60.23
CA PRO A 33 -119.83 19.59 61.07
C PRO A 33 -120.89 18.78 60.23
N VAL A 34 -122.20 18.62 60.50
CA VAL A 34 -123.24 19.19 61.41
C VAL A 34 -124.30 18.11 61.76
N ALA A 35 -124.94 18.17 62.93
CA ALA A 35 -126.30 17.63 63.20
C ALA A 35 -126.97 18.41 64.37
N PRO A 36 -128.29 18.68 64.41
CA PRO A 36 -128.95 19.51 65.44
C PRO A 36 -129.97 18.81 66.37
N SER A 37 -130.20 19.46 67.53
CA SER A 37 -131.21 19.19 68.59
C SER A 37 -131.82 20.56 69.04
N THR A 38 -132.75 20.76 69.98
CA THR A 38 -133.32 19.99 71.13
C THR A 38 -134.90 19.96 71.03
N ASP A 39 -135.82 20.03 72.02
CA ASP A 39 -135.79 20.32 73.47
C ASP A 39 -137.10 19.89 74.23
N ARG A 40 -137.03 19.92 75.59
CA ARG A 40 -138.05 20.19 76.67
C ARG A 40 -139.57 19.89 76.48
N THR A 41 -140.40 19.67 77.52
CA THR A 41 -140.36 19.80 79.02
C THR A 41 -140.71 18.44 79.71
N GLN A 42 -140.45 18.09 80.99
CA GLN A 42 -140.73 18.71 82.31
C GLN A 42 -142.24 18.91 82.64
N ASP A 43 -142.80 18.64 83.84
CA ASP A 43 -142.33 17.90 85.06
C ASP A 43 -143.54 17.60 86.02
N GLU A 44 -143.30 16.88 87.15
CA GLU A 44 -144.12 16.71 88.39
C GLU A 44 -145.52 16.02 88.38
N GLY A 45 -145.97 15.51 89.56
CA GLY A 45 -147.31 15.95 90.01
C GLY A 45 -148.30 15.11 90.86
N ASP A 46 -147.96 13.97 91.50
CA ASP A 46 -148.66 13.37 92.67
C ASP A 46 -150.18 12.96 92.68
N SER A 47 -150.45 12.02 93.60
CA SER A 47 -151.65 11.37 94.16
C SER A 47 -153.03 12.07 94.22
N GLU A 48 -154.13 11.28 94.05
CA GLU A 48 -154.87 10.72 95.21
C GLU A 48 -155.87 9.57 94.84
N ASN A 49 -156.69 9.12 95.81
CA ASN A 49 -157.39 7.82 95.88
C ASN A 49 -158.88 8.00 96.30
N LEU A 50 -159.80 7.07 95.94
CA LEU A 50 -160.88 6.53 96.83
C LEU A 50 -161.84 5.52 96.14
N ASN A 51 -162.83 5.02 96.90
CA ASN A 51 -163.52 3.71 96.76
C ASN A 51 -165.05 3.82 97.05
N THR A 52 -165.80 2.70 96.98
CA THR A 52 -167.05 2.27 97.73
C THR A 52 -168.26 1.77 96.89
N ASN A 53 -169.26 1.15 97.55
CA ASN A 53 -170.21 0.15 97.02
C ASN A 53 -171.71 0.37 97.38
N GLY A 54 -172.62 0.06 96.43
CA GLY A 54 -173.99 -0.50 96.63
C GLY A 54 -175.06 0.37 97.34
N PRO A 55 -176.20 -0.22 97.82
CA PRO A 55 -176.92 -1.44 97.37
C PRO A 55 -178.51 -1.36 97.45
N LYS A 56 -179.24 -2.49 97.22
CA LYS A 56 -180.57 -2.95 97.79
C LYS A 56 -181.89 -3.07 96.96
N GLU A 57 -182.39 -4.31 96.86
CA GLU A 57 -183.64 -4.95 97.40
C GLU A 57 -185.12 -4.44 97.24
N GLU A 58 -186.01 -5.43 96.91
CA GLU A 58 -187.39 -5.78 97.38
C GLU A 58 -188.72 -4.97 97.16
N VAL A 59 -189.59 -5.49 96.25
CA VAL A 59 -190.89 -6.24 96.46
C VAL A 59 -192.13 -5.66 97.25
N SER A 60 -193.30 -5.60 96.57
CA SER A 60 -194.72 -5.92 96.99
C SER A 60 -195.83 -4.90 97.47
N ASN A 61 -196.92 -4.81 96.66
CA ASN A 61 -198.37 -5.10 96.94
C ASN A 61 -199.34 -4.04 97.66
N PRO A 62 -200.59 -4.32 98.18
CA PRO A 62 -201.85 -3.54 97.93
C PRO A 62 -202.61 -3.12 99.25
N PRO A 63 -203.98 -3.04 99.44
CA PRO A 63 -205.22 -2.86 98.63
C PRO A 63 -206.03 -1.57 99.11
N GLU A 64 -207.36 -1.31 99.31
CA GLU A 64 -208.77 -1.81 99.08
C GLU A 64 -209.77 -0.62 99.41
N VAL A 65 -211.14 -0.56 99.59
CA VAL A 65 -212.38 -1.42 99.61
C VAL A 65 -213.67 -0.59 99.22
N SER A 66 -214.83 -1.26 99.01
CA SER A 66 -216.29 -0.97 99.29
C SER A 66 -216.81 0.35 99.94
N ASN A 67 -218.09 0.80 99.84
CA ASN A 67 -219.32 0.42 99.07
C ASN A 67 -220.39 1.56 99.13
N GLY A 68 -221.55 1.45 98.44
CA GLY A 68 -222.81 2.10 98.87
C GLY A 68 -223.57 2.95 97.84
N GLN A 69 -223.27 4.25 97.74
CA GLN A 69 -224.06 5.23 96.95
C GLN A 69 -223.62 5.34 95.48
N VAL A 70 -223.12 4.24 94.93
CA VAL A 70 -222.23 4.23 93.76
C VAL A 70 -222.98 4.15 92.41
N GLU A 71 -224.19 3.57 92.38
CA GLU A 71 -224.76 3.07 91.12
C GLU A 71 -225.41 4.14 90.22
N SER A 72 -226.08 5.16 90.76
CA SER A 72 -226.69 6.22 89.94
C SER A 72 -225.65 7.21 89.38
N LEU A 73 -224.60 7.53 90.15
CA LEU A 73 -223.50 8.40 89.70
C LEU A 73 -222.57 7.69 88.71
N ASN A 74 -222.34 6.38 88.88
CA ASN A 74 -221.54 5.59 87.94
C ASN A 74 -222.06 5.67 86.50
N GLN A 75 -223.38 5.78 86.29
CA GLN A 75 -223.95 5.76 84.95
C GLN A 75 -223.58 7.01 84.14
N GLN A 76 -223.59 8.21 84.75
CA GLN A 76 -223.13 9.45 84.11
C GLN A 76 -221.60 9.49 83.92
N ILE A 77 -220.84 8.94 84.87
CA ILE A 77 -219.37 8.82 84.76
C ILE A 77 -218.97 7.92 83.57
N ARG A 78 -219.75 6.85 83.30
CA ARG A 78 -219.46 5.90 82.22
C ARG A 78 -219.55 6.50 80.83
N GLU A 79 -220.49 7.42 80.63
CA GLU A 79 -220.78 8.04 79.33
C GLU A 79 -219.71 9.09 78.96
N LEU A 80 -219.35 9.98 79.90
CA LEU A 80 -218.25 10.94 79.72
C LEU A 80 -216.89 10.27 79.49
N LYS A 81 -216.65 9.10 80.10
CA LYS A 81 -215.38 8.37 79.94
C LYS A 81 -215.21 7.82 78.51
N LEU A 82 -216.31 7.40 77.88
CA LEU A 82 -216.33 6.81 76.53
C LEU A 82 -215.98 7.83 75.44
N GLU A 83 -216.43 9.08 75.61
CA GLU A 83 -216.16 10.16 74.65
C GLU A 83 -214.70 10.65 74.73
N LEU A 84 -214.10 10.64 75.93
CA LEU A 84 -212.67 10.90 76.13
C LEU A 84 -211.78 9.82 75.51
N GLU A 85 -212.15 8.55 75.65
CA GLU A 85 -211.36 7.42 75.16
C GLU A 85 -211.23 7.41 73.62
N LYS A 86 -212.30 7.77 72.91
CA LYS A 86 -212.27 7.95 71.45
C LYS A 86 -211.31 9.07 71.03
N LYS A 87 -211.31 10.20 71.76
CA LYS A 87 -210.58 11.40 71.37
C LYS A 87 -209.08 11.29 71.58
N ASN A 88 -208.63 10.57 72.61
CA ASN A 88 -207.21 10.23 72.77
C ASN A 88 -206.75 9.25 71.68
N LYS A 89 -207.46 8.13 71.50
CA LYS A 89 -207.10 7.10 70.51
C LYS A 89 -206.97 7.63 69.08
N ALA A 90 -207.78 8.64 68.71
CA ALA A 90 -207.67 9.29 67.41
C ALA A 90 -206.31 9.99 67.20
N LYS A 91 -205.87 10.81 68.17
CA LYS A 91 -204.58 11.52 68.11
C LYS A 91 -203.39 10.58 68.21
N GLU A 92 -203.46 9.63 69.13
CA GLU A 92 -202.37 8.69 69.43
C GLU A 92 -201.95 7.88 68.19
N ASN A 93 -202.92 7.48 67.34
CA ASN A 93 -202.66 6.84 66.04
C ASN A 93 -202.11 7.80 64.96
N GLU A 94 -202.45 9.08 65.03
CA GLU A 94 -202.01 10.11 64.07
C GLU A 94 -200.54 10.49 64.34
N ASP A 95 -200.22 10.80 65.60
CA ASP A 95 -198.86 11.04 66.09
C ASP A 95 -197.95 9.81 65.87
N GLU A 96 -198.45 8.58 66.09
CA GLU A 96 -197.69 7.35 65.83
C GLU A 96 -197.46 7.09 64.32
N SER A 97 -198.42 7.48 63.47
CA SER A 97 -198.26 7.41 62.01
C SER A 97 -197.17 8.36 61.50
N GLU A 98 -197.13 9.60 62.00
CA GLU A 98 -196.07 10.56 61.65
C GLU A 98 -194.72 10.13 62.20
N LEU A 99 -194.66 9.67 63.46
CA LEU A 99 -193.44 9.11 64.06
C LEU A 99 -192.90 7.91 63.27
N SER A 100 -193.78 7.08 62.69
CA SER A 100 -193.40 5.96 61.82
C SER A 100 -192.79 6.43 60.50
N LYS A 101 -193.41 7.43 59.83
CA LYS A 101 -192.86 8.04 58.59
C LYS A 101 -191.49 8.68 58.84
N VAL A 102 -191.36 9.50 59.89
CA VAL A 102 -190.09 10.15 60.26
C VAL A 102 -189.02 9.12 60.63
N LYS A 103 -189.39 8.00 61.27
CA LYS A 103 -188.45 6.87 61.51
C LYS A 103 -187.98 6.24 60.20
N ALA A 104 -188.89 5.99 59.25
CA ALA A 104 -188.58 5.39 57.95
C ALA A 104 -187.73 6.31 57.07
N GLU A 105 -188.05 7.62 56.99
CA GLU A 105 -187.23 8.63 56.32
C GLU A 105 -185.83 8.72 56.95
N ARG A 106 -185.73 8.69 58.28
CA ARG A 106 -184.45 8.66 58.99
C ARG A 106 -183.67 7.36 58.74
N ASP A 107 -184.33 6.20 58.67
CA ASP A 107 -183.68 4.94 58.26
C ASP A 107 -183.23 4.98 56.79
N GLU A 108 -183.99 5.60 55.89
CA GLU A 108 -183.58 5.77 54.49
C GLU A 108 -182.39 6.72 54.36
N PHE A 109 -182.42 7.90 54.99
CA PHE A 109 -181.27 8.80 55.03
C PHE A 109 -180.06 8.17 55.71
N GLN A 110 -180.25 7.36 56.76
CA GLN A 110 -179.18 6.59 57.40
C GLN A 110 -178.61 5.52 56.46
N ASN A 111 -179.45 4.87 55.63
CA ASN A 111 -178.99 3.95 54.58
C ASN A 111 -178.30 4.66 53.41
N GLN A 112 -178.76 5.83 52.99
CA GLN A 112 -178.10 6.66 52.00
C GLN A 112 -176.74 7.16 52.52
N TYR A 113 -176.68 7.60 53.78
CA TYR A 113 -175.43 7.96 54.48
C TYR A 113 -174.48 6.77 54.60
N ASN A 114 -174.95 5.59 55.01
CA ASN A 114 -174.12 4.37 55.09
C ASN A 114 -173.60 3.94 53.71
N ASN A 115 -174.40 4.06 52.65
CA ASN A 115 -173.96 3.81 51.27
C ASN A 115 -172.94 4.85 50.80
N LEU A 116 -173.14 6.13 51.13
CA LEU A 116 -172.17 7.18 50.82
C LEU A 116 -170.87 6.99 51.60
N LEU A 117 -170.94 6.62 52.88
CA LEU A 117 -169.78 6.30 53.72
C LEU A 117 -169.05 5.05 53.22
N SER A 118 -169.77 4.04 52.75
CA SER A 118 -169.19 2.85 52.08
C SER A 118 -168.50 3.22 50.77
N ARG A 119 -169.10 4.10 49.94
CA ARG A 119 -168.46 4.65 48.72
C ARG A 119 -167.25 5.52 49.05
N ILE A 120 -167.31 6.34 50.09
CA ILE A 120 -166.17 7.15 50.57
C ILE A 120 -165.05 6.24 51.11
N SER A 121 -165.41 5.14 51.79
CA SER A 121 -164.45 4.13 52.27
C SER A 121 -163.79 3.38 51.11
N SER A 122 -164.55 2.97 50.09
CA SER A 122 -164.00 2.34 48.88
C SER A 122 -163.14 3.31 48.07
N MET A 123 -163.56 4.58 47.95
CA MET A 123 -162.79 5.64 47.29
C MET A 123 -161.53 6.01 48.08
N LYS A 124 -161.57 5.98 49.43
CA LYS A 124 -160.40 6.11 50.29
C LYS A 124 -159.43 4.94 50.09
N ASN A 125 -159.92 3.71 50.00
CA ASN A 125 -159.09 2.54 49.73
C ASN A 125 -158.48 2.56 48.31
N VAL A 126 -159.22 3.05 47.31
CA VAL A 126 -158.69 3.30 45.95
C VAL A 126 -157.66 4.43 45.98
N PHE A 127 -157.88 5.51 46.74
CA PHE A 127 -156.93 6.61 46.89
C PHE A 127 -155.66 6.19 47.65
N SER A 128 -155.77 5.35 48.68
CA SER A 128 -154.61 4.70 49.32
C SER A 128 -153.84 3.88 48.31
N LYS A 129 -154.50 3.02 47.52
CA LYS A 129 -153.84 2.22 46.47
C LYS A 129 -153.20 3.06 45.37
N ILE A 130 -153.84 4.16 44.96
CA ILE A 130 -153.26 5.11 44.01
C ILE A 130 -151.99 5.74 44.62
N LYS A 131 -152.04 6.16 45.89
CA LYS A 131 -150.88 6.70 46.61
C LYS A 131 -149.77 5.66 46.82
N GLU A 132 -150.11 4.41 47.13
CA GLU A 132 -149.20 3.28 47.20
C GLU A 132 -148.51 3.09 45.84
N SER A 133 -149.28 2.97 44.75
CA SER A 133 -148.72 2.85 43.38
C SER A 133 -147.95 4.08 42.91
N GLN A 134 -148.26 5.28 43.42
CA GLN A 134 -147.51 6.50 43.15
C GLN A 134 -146.16 6.46 43.87
N ASN A 135 -146.12 6.07 45.15
CA ASN A 135 -144.88 5.88 45.90
C ASN A 135 -144.01 4.76 45.28
N GLU A 136 -144.63 3.68 44.80
CA GLU A 136 -143.94 2.60 44.07
C GLU A 136 -143.35 3.10 42.76
N LEU A 137 -144.12 3.87 41.97
CA LEU A 137 -143.64 4.48 40.73
C LEU A 137 -142.51 5.49 40.98
N GLU A 138 -142.62 6.30 42.04
CA GLU A 138 -141.58 7.25 42.48
C GLU A 138 -140.29 6.50 42.87
N SER A 139 -140.39 5.41 43.65
CA SER A 139 -139.22 4.59 43.99
C SER A 139 -138.61 3.84 42.79
N VAL A 140 -139.43 3.39 41.83
CA VAL A 140 -138.93 2.81 40.56
C VAL A 140 -138.26 3.90 39.71
N GLN A 141 -138.75 5.14 39.74
CA GLN A 141 -138.13 6.26 39.05
C GLN A 141 -136.82 6.70 39.72
N GLU A 142 -136.73 6.72 41.05
CA GLU A 142 -135.46 6.90 41.79
C GLU A 142 -134.45 5.82 41.39
N GLN A 143 -134.85 4.54 41.42
CA GLN A 143 -134.01 3.41 41.01
C GLN A 143 -133.55 3.56 39.55
N LEU A 144 -134.44 3.96 38.63
CA LEU A 144 -134.09 4.22 37.24
C LEU A 144 -133.03 5.34 37.14
N THR A 145 -133.21 6.47 37.83
CA THR A 145 -132.24 7.57 37.79
C THR A 145 -130.89 7.18 38.40
N GLU A 146 -130.85 6.34 39.44
CA GLU A 146 -129.58 5.84 39.97
C GLU A 146 -128.95 4.77 39.06
N TYR A 147 -129.72 3.93 38.38
CA TYR A 147 -129.17 3.05 37.33
C TYR A 147 -128.64 3.82 36.12
N GLU A 148 -129.30 4.88 35.68
CA GLU A 148 -128.80 5.78 34.62
C GLU A 148 -127.51 6.50 35.06
N SER A 149 -127.50 7.02 36.29
CA SER A 149 -126.33 7.58 36.99
C SER A 149 -125.16 6.59 37.04
N GLN A 150 -125.40 5.33 37.41
CA GLN A 150 -124.39 4.27 37.42
C GLN A 150 -123.92 3.90 36.01
N ASN A 151 -124.82 3.80 35.04
CA ASN A 151 -124.49 3.49 33.65
C ASN A 151 -123.63 4.62 33.03
N LEU A 152 -123.95 5.89 33.33
CA LEU A 152 -123.13 7.04 32.92
C LEU A 152 -121.73 7.00 33.56
N LYS A 153 -121.64 6.73 34.87
CA LYS A 153 -120.35 6.56 35.59
C LYS A 153 -119.53 5.39 35.03
N LEU A 154 -120.17 4.27 34.69
CA LEU A 154 -119.51 3.10 34.09
C LEU A 154 -119.03 3.39 32.66
N LYS A 155 -119.83 4.09 31.85
CA LYS A 155 -119.45 4.51 30.50
C LYS A 155 -118.26 5.48 30.53
N GLN A 156 -118.28 6.50 31.39
CA GLN A 156 -117.14 7.40 31.60
C GLN A 156 -115.86 6.65 32.01
N LYS A 157 -115.97 5.65 32.89
CA LYS A 157 -114.84 4.77 33.25
C LYS A 157 -114.35 3.93 32.06
N LEU A 158 -115.26 3.37 31.28
CA LEU A 158 -114.93 2.58 30.08
C LEU A 158 -114.21 3.45 29.03
N ASP A 159 -114.69 4.68 28.81
CA ASP A 159 -114.08 5.64 27.89
C ASP A 159 -112.66 6.04 28.36
N SER A 160 -112.48 6.29 29.66
CA SER A 160 -111.16 6.56 30.28
C SER A 160 -110.19 5.38 30.11
N VAL A 161 -110.60 4.18 30.53
CA VAL A 161 -109.77 2.97 30.42
C VAL A 161 -109.46 2.61 28.96
N THR A 162 -110.37 2.91 28.03
CA THR A 162 -110.12 2.73 26.58
C THR A 162 -109.09 3.73 26.04
N LYS A 163 -109.15 4.99 26.50
CA LYS A 163 -108.15 6.03 26.18
C LYS A 163 -106.78 5.68 26.77
N GLU A 164 -106.72 5.35 28.06
CA GLU A 164 -105.51 4.89 28.77
C GLU A 164 -104.89 3.66 28.07
N LYS A 165 -105.71 2.68 27.68
CA LYS A 165 -105.27 1.51 26.90
C LYS A 165 -104.71 1.91 25.53
N SER A 166 -105.32 2.86 24.82
CA SER A 166 -104.81 3.34 23.53
C SER A 166 -103.47 4.07 23.69
N GLU A 167 -103.31 4.86 24.76
CA GLU A 167 -102.07 5.58 25.08
C GLU A 167 -100.95 4.59 25.47
N LEU A 168 -101.26 3.59 26.30
CA LEU A 168 -100.35 2.47 26.62
C LEU A 168 -99.98 1.64 25.39
N GLN A 169 -100.92 1.38 24.47
CA GLN A 169 -100.63 0.67 23.23
C GLN A 169 -99.75 1.50 22.29
N GLN A 170 -99.92 2.83 22.26
CA GLN A 170 -99.05 3.73 21.51
C GLN A 170 -97.64 3.82 22.11
N THR A 171 -97.50 3.91 23.44
CA THR A 171 -96.16 3.94 24.07
C THR A 171 -95.43 2.60 23.94
N VAL A 172 -96.13 1.46 23.96
CA VAL A 172 -95.52 0.16 23.63
C VAL A 172 -95.03 0.11 22.17
N VAL A 173 -95.75 0.73 21.22
CA VAL A 173 -95.28 0.81 19.83
C VAL A 173 -94.05 1.72 19.69
N THR A 174 -93.98 2.87 20.40
CA THR A 174 -92.77 3.71 20.37
C THR A 174 -91.59 3.04 21.04
N LEU A 175 -91.76 2.42 22.21
CA LEU A 175 -90.69 1.69 22.90
C LEU A 175 -90.13 0.53 22.07
N ASN A 176 -90.98 -0.22 21.36
CA ASN A 176 -90.50 -1.28 20.47
C ASN A 176 -89.69 -0.71 19.30
N LYS A 177 -90.09 0.44 18.73
CA LYS A 177 -89.33 1.11 17.66
C LYS A 177 -87.98 1.63 18.16
N GLU A 178 -87.95 2.23 19.35
CA GLU A 178 -86.72 2.68 20.00
C GLU A 178 -85.80 1.49 20.31
N PHE A 179 -86.35 0.39 20.83
CA PHE A 179 -85.61 -0.84 21.07
C PHE A 179 -85.00 -1.43 19.80
N SER A 180 -85.75 -1.51 18.69
CA SER A 180 -85.21 -1.94 17.39
C SER A 180 -84.09 -1.01 16.89
N SER A 181 -84.24 0.30 17.06
CA SER A 181 -83.20 1.27 16.68
C SER A 181 -81.93 1.14 17.51
N ILE A 182 -82.06 0.86 18.82
CA ILE A 182 -80.93 0.64 19.73
C ILE A 182 -80.25 -0.71 19.46
N GLU A 183 -80.99 -1.74 19.06
CA GLU A 183 -80.42 -3.04 18.69
C GLU A 183 -79.63 -2.93 17.36
N GLU A 184 -80.12 -2.16 16.38
CA GLU A 184 -79.41 -1.84 15.14
C GLU A 184 -78.14 -0.99 15.40
N GLU A 185 -78.22 0.03 16.26
CA GLU A 185 -77.06 0.81 16.71
C GLU A 185 -76.05 -0.10 17.44
N ARG A 186 -76.52 -0.99 18.31
CA ARG A 186 -75.65 -1.96 19.02
C ARG A 186 -74.97 -2.92 18.05
N GLU A 187 -75.64 -3.39 17.02
CA GLU A 187 -75.05 -4.30 16.02
C GLU A 187 -74.04 -3.58 15.11
N THR A 188 -74.32 -2.35 14.69
CA THR A 188 -73.35 -1.53 13.94
C THR A 188 -72.10 -1.21 14.75
N VAL A 189 -72.25 -0.74 16.00
CA VAL A 189 -71.12 -0.51 16.94
C VAL A 189 -70.36 -1.81 17.23
N HIS A 190 -71.05 -2.96 17.32
CA HIS A 190 -70.39 -4.26 17.51
C HIS A 190 -69.56 -4.65 16.28
N ARG A 191 -70.08 -4.44 15.05
CA ARG A 191 -69.34 -4.67 13.80
C ARG A 191 -68.10 -3.78 13.72
N GLU A 192 -68.23 -2.48 14.00
CA GLU A 192 -67.10 -1.56 14.04
C GLU A 192 -66.06 -1.98 15.08
N SER A 193 -66.48 -2.38 16.29
CA SER A 193 -65.59 -2.90 17.32
C SER A 193 -64.80 -4.13 16.85
N GLN A 194 -65.43 -5.05 16.11
CA GLN A 194 -64.73 -6.18 15.48
C GLN A 194 -63.77 -5.75 14.37
N GLU A 195 -64.12 -4.75 13.56
CA GLU A 195 -63.26 -4.22 12.49
C GLU A 195 -62.03 -3.51 13.06
N TYR A 196 -62.21 -2.62 14.05
CA TYR A 196 -61.10 -2.00 14.78
C TYR A 196 -60.20 -3.06 15.41
N LYS A 197 -60.76 -4.10 16.05
CA LYS A 197 -59.96 -5.19 16.62
C LYS A 197 -59.13 -5.94 15.57
N LYS A 198 -59.71 -6.27 14.41
CA LYS A 198 -58.97 -6.87 13.29
C LYS A 198 -57.83 -5.98 12.81
N THR A 199 -58.09 -4.68 12.60
CA THR A 199 -57.03 -3.73 12.19
C THR A 199 -55.92 -3.59 13.23
N MET A 200 -56.25 -3.65 14.53
CA MET A 200 -55.29 -3.64 15.63
C MET A 200 -54.45 -4.91 15.67
N ASP A 201 -55.06 -6.10 15.54
CA ASP A 201 -54.36 -7.38 15.45
C ASP A 201 -53.43 -7.43 14.21
N ASP A 202 -53.86 -6.88 13.08
CA ASP A 202 -53.07 -6.84 11.83
C ASP A 202 -51.93 -5.80 11.88
N LEU A 203 -52.17 -4.61 12.46
CA LEU A 203 -51.11 -3.64 12.74
C LEU A 203 -50.08 -4.20 13.73
N GLN A 204 -50.50 -4.98 14.73
CA GLN A 204 -49.58 -5.65 15.64
C GLN A 204 -48.72 -6.70 14.93
N LYS A 205 -49.30 -7.52 14.04
CA LYS A 205 -48.53 -8.46 13.18
C LYS A 205 -47.57 -7.72 12.26
N GLN A 206 -47.97 -6.60 11.66
CA GLN A 206 -47.08 -5.78 10.81
C GLN A 206 -45.92 -5.21 11.62
N LEU A 207 -46.18 -4.66 12.81
CA LEU A 207 -45.15 -4.14 13.71
C LEU A 207 -44.20 -5.25 14.19
N GLU A 208 -44.70 -6.44 14.51
CA GLU A 208 -43.88 -7.60 14.85
C GLU A 208 -43.05 -8.10 13.66
N THR A 209 -43.61 -8.08 12.44
CA THR A 209 -42.88 -8.43 11.20
C THR A 209 -41.77 -7.42 10.89
N VAL A 210 -42.04 -6.12 11.02
CA VAL A 210 -41.04 -5.06 10.82
C VAL A 210 -39.97 -5.12 11.91
N ASN A 211 -40.35 -5.34 13.17
CA ASN A 211 -39.41 -5.45 14.29
C ASN A 211 -38.51 -6.69 14.15
N THR A 212 -39.04 -7.85 13.79
CA THR A 212 -38.24 -9.07 13.56
C THR A 212 -37.31 -8.92 12.35
N SER A 213 -37.78 -8.35 11.24
CA SER A 213 -36.94 -8.01 10.08
C SER A 213 -35.83 -7.01 10.43
N HIS A 214 -36.15 -5.95 11.19
CA HIS A 214 -35.17 -4.94 11.61
C HIS A 214 -34.12 -5.49 12.59
N ASN A 215 -34.51 -6.35 13.53
CA ASN A 215 -33.55 -7.03 14.41
C ASN A 215 -32.65 -7.99 13.62
N HIS A 216 -33.18 -8.69 12.61
CA HIS A 216 -32.36 -9.56 11.75
C HIS A 216 -31.33 -8.78 10.93
N GLU A 217 -31.73 -7.67 10.31
CA GLU A 217 -30.80 -6.75 9.63
C GLU A 217 -29.77 -6.16 10.61
N LEU A 218 -30.21 -5.73 11.80
CA LEU A 218 -29.32 -5.18 12.83
C LEU A 218 -28.28 -6.21 13.31
N ASP A 219 -28.66 -7.49 13.46
CA ASP A 219 -27.73 -8.56 13.81
C ASP A 219 -26.82 -8.96 12.65
N PHE A 220 -27.31 -8.93 11.40
CA PHE A 220 -26.47 -9.09 10.21
C PHE A 220 -25.40 -7.98 10.13
N GLN A 221 -25.78 -6.72 10.34
CA GLN A 221 -24.85 -5.58 10.37
C GLN A 221 -23.84 -5.68 11.53
N LYS A 222 -24.24 -6.17 12.72
CA LYS A 222 -23.29 -6.48 13.81
C LYS A 222 -22.28 -7.55 13.41
N ILE A 223 -22.72 -8.62 12.74
CA ILE A 223 -21.84 -9.71 12.28
C ILE A 223 -20.86 -9.18 11.23
N GLN A 224 -21.34 -8.41 10.23
CA GLN A 224 -20.50 -7.82 9.19
C GLN A 224 -19.48 -6.82 9.77
N ASN A 225 -19.89 -5.98 10.73
CA ASN A 225 -19.00 -5.05 11.40
C ASN A 225 -17.94 -5.79 12.26
N SER A 226 -18.34 -6.85 12.96
CA SER A 226 -17.39 -7.73 13.67
C SER A 226 -16.37 -8.39 12.73
N GLN A 227 -16.80 -8.88 11.57
CA GLN A 227 -15.92 -9.45 10.54
C GLN A 227 -14.93 -8.41 9.99
N LEU A 228 -15.41 -7.21 9.66
CA LEU A 228 -14.58 -6.09 9.20
C LEU A 228 -13.57 -5.65 10.27
N ASN A 229 -13.97 -5.63 11.54
CA ASN A 229 -13.06 -5.32 12.65
C ASN A 229 -11.97 -6.40 12.81
N THR A 230 -12.30 -7.69 12.68
CA THR A 230 -11.30 -8.77 12.68
C THR A 230 -10.33 -8.64 11.51
N GLN A 231 -10.83 -8.40 10.28
CA GLN A 231 -9.98 -8.17 9.11
C GLN A 231 -9.08 -6.93 9.28
N LEU A 232 -9.58 -5.87 9.91
CA LEU A 232 -8.78 -4.68 10.22
C LEU A 232 -7.70 -4.97 11.27
N GLN A 233 -7.97 -5.82 12.27
CA GLN A 233 -6.97 -6.27 13.24
C GLN A 233 -5.90 -7.17 12.59
N GLU A 234 -6.29 -8.08 11.70
CA GLU A 234 -5.38 -8.92 10.90
C GLU A 234 -4.47 -8.06 10.01
N LEU A 235 -5.04 -7.10 9.26
CA LEU A 235 -4.29 -6.17 8.42
C LEU A 235 -3.36 -5.26 9.22
N LEU A 236 -3.75 -4.83 10.43
CA LEU A 236 -2.92 -4.00 11.31
C LEU A 236 -1.75 -4.80 11.91
N LEU A 237 -1.95 -6.09 12.20
CA LEU A 237 -0.87 -6.99 12.63
C LEU A 237 0.10 -7.30 11.47
N ILE A 238 -0.40 -7.50 10.25
CA ILE A 238 0.43 -7.63 9.05
C ILE A 238 1.22 -6.34 8.79
N LEU A 239 0.60 -5.17 8.98
CA LEU A 239 1.27 -3.87 8.82
C LEU A 239 2.40 -3.69 9.84
N ASP A 240 2.20 -4.02 11.12
CA ASP A 240 3.28 -3.88 12.11
C ASP A 240 4.38 -4.93 11.91
N ASN A 241 4.06 -6.16 11.47
CA ASN A 241 5.08 -7.14 11.08
C ASN A 241 5.92 -6.62 9.90
N ASN A 242 5.28 -6.18 8.80
CA ASN A 242 5.96 -5.60 7.65
C ASN A 242 6.82 -4.37 8.03
N LYS A 243 6.39 -3.60 9.04
CA LYS A 243 7.14 -2.45 9.57
C LYS A 243 8.36 -2.89 10.39
N GLN A 244 8.25 -3.98 11.16
CA GLN A 244 9.39 -4.60 11.84
C GLN A 244 10.39 -5.17 10.82
N ASP A 245 9.91 -5.87 9.78
CA ASP A 245 10.74 -6.36 8.66
C ASP A 245 11.45 -5.22 7.93
N ILE A 246 10.75 -4.12 7.63
CA ILE A 246 11.34 -2.92 7.03
C ILE A 246 12.39 -2.30 7.95
N SER A 247 12.18 -2.28 9.27
CA SER A 247 13.16 -1.76 10.23
C SER A 247 14.43 -2.63 10.28
N ALA A 248 14.29 -3.96 10.28
CA ALA A 248 15.41 -4.89 10.25
C ALA A 248 16.20 -4.80 8.93
N LEU A 249 15.51 -4.68 7.79
CA LEU A 249 16.15 -4.45 6.48
C LEU A 249 16.79 -3.06 6.36
N GLN A 250 16.34 -2.07 7.14
CA GLN A 250 17.00 -0.76 7.24
C GLN A 250 18.30 -0.85 8.06
N GLU A 251 18.28 -1.56 9.18
CA GLU A 251 19.45 -1.84 10.03
C GLU A 251 20.50 -2.65 9.26
N GLU A 252 20.12 -3.77 8.61
CA GLU A 252 21.02 -4.56 7.76
C GLU A 252 21.62 -3.73 6.61
N ARG A 253 20.83 -2.86 5.96
CA ARG A 253 21.33 -1.96 4.91
C ARG A 253 22.34 -0.95 5.46
N GLU A 254 22.15 -0.45 6.67
CA GLU A 254 23.05 0.53 7.30
C GLU A 254 24.36 -0.13 7.76
N ASP A 255 24.30 -1.35 8.31
CA ASP A 255 25.48 -2.18 8.58
C ASP A 255 26.25 -2.53 7.30
N LEU A 256 25.57 -2.97 6.23
CA LEU A 256 26.20 -3.24 4.94
C LEU A 256 26.81 -1.99 4.31
N GLN A 257 26.16 -0.83 4.45
CA GLN A 257 26.68 0.46 3.98
C GLN A 257 27.93 0.88 4.78
N PHE A 258 27.91 0.74 6.11
CA PHE A 258 29.07 1.02 6.97
C PHE A 258 30.25 0.09 6.63
N ASN A 259 29.99 -1.20 6.44
CA ASN A 259 31.00 -2.18 6.03
C ASN A 259 31.59 -1.85 4.64
N LEU A 260 30.78 -1.46 3.66
CA LEU A 260 31.26 -0.99 2.36
C LEU A 260 32.07 0.32 2.46
N GLU A 261 31.68 1.26 3.32
CA GLU A 261 32.46 2.48 3.54
C GLU A 261 33.81 2.18 4.24
N SER A 262 33.83 1.20 5.14
CA SER A 262 35.06 0.70 5.78
C SER A 262 35.99 0.02 4.76
N LEU A 263 35.47 -0.94 3.98
CA LEU A 263 36.24 -1.64 2.95
C LEU A 263 36.74 -0.71 1.83
N THR A 264 35.98 0.34 1.47
CA THR A 264 36.45 1.32 0.46
C THR A 264 37.54 2.25 1.00
N LYS A 265 37.50 2.61 2.29
CA LYS A 265 38.62 3.30 2.96
C LYS A 265 39.86 2.42 3.04
N GLU A 266 39.72 1.16 3.46
CA GLU A 266 40.82 0.19 3.49
C GLU A 266 41.42 -0.02 2.08
N ASN A 267 40.58 -0.19 1.06
CA ASN A 267 41.02 -0.34 -0.32
C ASN A 267 41.76 0.91 -0.84
N SER A 268 41.32 2.12 -0.47
CA SER A 268 42.05 3.36 -0.79
C SER A 268 43.41 3.38 -0.11
N ILE A 269 43.49 3.07 1.19
CA ILE A 269 44.76 3.03 1.94
C ILE A 269 45.72 1.99 1.36
N LEU A 270 45.23 0.80 1.02
CA LEU A 270 46.01 -0.24 0.35
C LEU A 270 46.49 0.19 -1.04
N LYS A 271 45.66 0.93 -1.79
CA LYS A 271 46.00 1.43 -3.13
C LYS A 271 47.02 2.57 -3.08
N ASP A 272 46.91 3.48 -2.12
CA ASP A 272 47.87 4.57 -1.94
C ASP A 272 49.22 4.02 -1.41
N SER A 273 49.17 3.01 -0.52
CA SER A 273 50.34 2.25 -0.06
C SER A 273 51.03 1.50 -1.20
N LEU A 274 50.26 0.77 -2.02
CA LEU A 274 50.76 0.07 -3.21
C LEU A 274 51.42 1.03 -4.20
N LYS A 275 50.81 2.21 -4.43
CA LYS A 275 51.36 3.24 -5.31
C LYS A 275 52.66 3.85 -4.79
N GLU A 276 52.81 4.03 -3.48
CA GLU A 276 54.09 4.47 -2.91
C GLU A 276 55.14 3.36 -3.02
N MET A 277 54.80 2.09 -2.78
CA MET A 277 55.68 0.94 -3.01
C MET A 277 56.10 0.79 -4.49
N GLU A 278 55.19 1.02 -5.45
CA GLU A 278 55.51 1.08 -6.89
C GLU A 278 56.49 2.22 -7.18
N SER A 279 56.30 3.39 -6.57
CA SER A 279 57.21 4.52 -6.76
C SER A 279 58.56 4.30 -6.06
N GLU A 280 58.62 3.64 -4.91
CA GLU A 280 59.88 3.20 -4.29
C GLU A 280 60.61 2.16 -5.13
N LEU A 281 59.88 1.23 -5.77
CA LEU A 281 60.44 0.28 -6.72
C LEU A 281 61.00 1.00 -7.95
N GLU A 282 60.26 1.91 -8.58
CA GLU A 282 60.75 2.72 -9.71
C GLU A 282 62.01 3.54 -9.33
N ARG A 283 62.01 4.17 -8.14
CA ARG A 283 63.19 4.87 -7.59
C ARG A 283 64.38 3.91 -7.41
N ALA A 284 64.14 2.68 -6.98
CA ALA A 284 65.18 1.67 -6.77
C ALA A 284 65.72 1.12 -8.10
N GLU A 285 64.85 0.73 -9.03
CA GLU A 285 65.20 0.29 -10.38
C GLU A 285 65.99 1.36 -11.12
N LYS A 286 65.55 2.62 -11.04
CA LYS A 286 66.31 3.75 -11.60
C LYS A 286 67.69 3.87 -10.97
N ARG A 287 67.81 3.82 -9.63
CA ARG A 287 69.12 3.85 -8.94
C ARG A 287 70.02 2.70 -9.38
N PHE A 288 69.50 1.49 -9.51
CA PHE A 288 70.26 0.33 -9.98
C PHE A 288 70.67 0.47 -11.46
N ASN A 289 69.80 1.01 -12.32
CA ASN A 289 70.15 1.28 -13.72
C ASN A 289 71.19 2.40 -13.86
N ASP A 290 71.04 3.49 -13.10
CA ASP A 290 72.02 4.58 -13.04
C ASP A 290 73.40 4.03 -12.60
N GLN A 291 73.44 3.24 -11.50
CA GLN A 291 74.65 2.52 -11.06
C GLN A 291 75.18 1.53 -12.11
N LEU A 292 74.32 0.83 -12.84
CA LEU A 292 74.74 -0.09 -13.89
C LEU A 292 75.37 0.66 -15.08
N THR A 293 74.84 1.82 -15.46
CA THR A 293 75.47 2.67 -16.48
C THR A 293 76.79 3.27 -15.99
N GLU A 294 76.88 3.68 -14.72
CA GLU A 294 78.12 4.14 -14.08
C GLU A 294 79.19 3.04 -14.12
N ARG A 295 78.90 1.84 -13.61
CA ARG A 295 79.82 0.69 -13.63
C ARG A 295 80.16 0.24 -15.06
N ASN A 296 79.23 0.34 -16.02
CA ASN A 296 79.52 0.04 -17.42
C ASN A 296 80.45 1.09 -18.05
N ASN A 297 80.30 2.37 -17.69
CA ASN A 297 81.21 3.43 -18.10
C ASN A 297 82.61 3.23 -17.47
N ASP A 298 82.71 2.89 -16.19
CA ASP A 298 83.97 2.51 -15.54
C ASP A 298 84.64 1.33 -16.26
N VAL A 299 83.88 0.26 -16.53
CA VAL A 299 84.35 -0.92 -17.24
C VAL A 299 84.80 -0.58 -18.66
N ASN A 300 84.13 0.35 -19.36
CA ASN A 300 84.55 0.78 -20.69
C ASN A 300 85.76 1.71 -20.66
N SER A 301 85.92 2.54 -19.62
CA SER A 301 87.14 3.31 -19.36
C SER A 301 88.34 2.38 -19.09
N LEU A 302 88.17 1.42 -18.17
CA LEU A 302 89.19 0.42 -17.84
C LEU A 302 89.54 -0.48 -19.04
N LYS A 303 88.57 -0.83 -19.91
CA LYS A 303 88.85 -1.49 -21.19
C LYS A 303 89.66 -0.59 -22.13
N ALA A 304 89.32 0.69 -22.26
CA ALA A 304 90.05 1.62 -23.12
C ALA A 304 91.49 1.85 -22.62
N GLU A 305 91.70 1.93 -21.30
CA GLU A 305 93.03 1.96 -20.68
C GLU A 305 93.78 0.64 -20.89
N LEU A 306 93.11 -0.51 -20.77
CA LEU A 306 93.70 -1.82 -21.01
C LEU A 306 94.12 -2.01 -22.48
N GLU A 307 93.29 -1.64 -23.45
CA GLU A 307 93.66 -1.69 -24.87
C GLU A 307 94.75 -0.67 -25.20
N ARG A 308 94.72 0.54 -24.63
CA ARG A 308 95.82 1.52 -24.78
C ARG A 308 97.14 0.99 -24.19
N SER A 309 97.07 0.31 -23.06
CA SER A 309 98.21 -0.34 -22.41
C SER A 309 98.74 -1.53 -23.23
N LYS A 310 97.85 -2.35 -23.80
CA LYS A 310 98.20 -3.42 -24.74
C LYS A 310 98.85 -2.89 -26.02
N GLU A 311 98.28 -1.86 -26.65
CA GLU A 311 98.83 -1.27 -27.87
C GLU A 311 100.19 -0.61 -27.59
N SER A 312 100.37 0.04 -26.43
CA SER A 312 101.68 0.52 -25.99
C SER A 312 102.66 -0.64 -25.72
N THR A 313 102.21 -1.72 -25.09
CA THR A 313 103.04 -2.92 -24.83
C THR A 313 103.45 -3.61 -26.14
N LYS A 314 102.55 -3.66 -27.12
CA LYS A 314 102.80 -4.18 -28.47
C LYS A 314 103.77 -3.27 -29.23
N ALA A 315 103.58 -1.95 -29.22
CA ALA A 315 104.53 -1.00 -29.79
C ALA A 315 105.92 -1.13 -29.12
N HIS A 316 105.98 -1.34 -27.81
CA HIS A 316 107.23 -1.65 -27.12
C HIS A 316 107.83 -2.98 -27.58
N ALA A 317 107.04 -4.04 -27.75
CA ALA A 317 107.50 -5.31 -28.30
C ALA A 317 108.03 -5.17 -29.75
N ASP A 318 107.34 -4.43 -30.60
CA ASP A 318 107.75 -4.13 -31.97
C ASP A 318 109.08 -3.32 -32.00
N THR A 319 109.25 -2.35 -31.10
CA THR A 319 110.54 -1.65 -30.95
C THR A 319 111.64 -2.55 -30.40
N ILE A 320 111.32 -3.49 -29.50
CA ILE A 320 112.27 -4.46 -28.96
C ILE A 320 112.72 -5.44 -30.05
N ASP A 321 111.83 -5.90 -30.93
CA ASP A 321 112.18 -6.80 -32.03
C ASP A 321 112.94 -6.08 -33.16
N ASN A 322 112.63 -4.82 -33.45
CA ASN A 322 113.48 -3.97 -34.30
C ASN A 322 114.89 -3.81 -33.72
N LEU A 323 115.01 -3.49 -32.42
CA LEU A 323 116.31 -3.39 -31.73
C LEU A 323 117.07 -4.72 -31.70
N LYS A 324 116.38 -5.87 -31.56
CA LYS A 324 117.01 -7.20 -31.73
C LYS A 324 117.51 -7.40 -33.17
N GLY A 325 116.79 -6.90 -34.16
CA GLY A 325 117.19 -6.89 -35.57
C GLY A 325 118.49 -6.10 -35.78
N GLU A 326 118.55 -4.86 -35.27
CA GLU A 326 119.76 -4.03 -35.31
C GLU A 326 120.93 -4.66 -34.55
N VAL A 327 120.70 -5.22 -33.36
CA VAL A 327 121.72 -5.96 -32.58
C VAL A 327 122.21 -7.20 -33.34
N LYS A 328 121.34 -7.90 -34.08
CA LYS A 328 121.75 -9.02 -34.94
C LYS A 328 122.61 -8.52 -36.11
N MET A 329 122.20 -7.46 -36.80
CA MET A 329 123.01 -6.87 -37.89
C MET A 329 124.38 -6.38 -37.39
N MET A 330 124.43 -5.75 -36.21
CA MET A 330 125.68 -5.39 -35.53
C MET A 330 126.54 -6.62 -35.20
N LYS A 331 125.94 -7.71 -34.73
CA LYS A 331 126.66 -8.96 -34.45
C LYS A 331 127.22 -9.60 -35.72
N ASP A 332 126.42 -9.68 -36.78
CA ASP A 332 126.84 -10.24 -38.07
C ASP A 332 127.97 -9.38 -38.69
N ALA A 333 127.95 -8.05 -38.52
CA ALA A 333 129.03 -7.15 -38.92
C ALA A 333 130.30 -7.30 -38.05
N VAL A 334 130.17 -7.56 -36.74
CA VAL A 334 131.32 -7.90 -35.87
C VAL A 334 131.95 -9.23 -36.28
N GLU A 335 131.14 -10.24 -36.63
CA GLU A 335 131.66 -11.55 -37.07
C GLU A 335 132.35 -11.46 -38.45
N GLN A 336 131.92 -10.54 -39.33
CA GLN A 336 132.67 -10.20 -40.54
C GLN A 336 133.99 -9.49 -40.22
N LYS A 337 133.99 -8.57 -39.24
CA LYS A 337 135.20 -7.88 -38.79
C LYS A 337 136.25 -8.85 -38.21
N GLU A 338 135.84 -9.84 -37.40
CA GLU A 338 136.77 -10.86 -36.88
C GLU A 338 137.42 -11.68 -38.00
N LYS A 339 136.65 -12.05 -39.04
CA LYS A 339 137.16 -12.79 -40.21
C LYS A 339 138.22 -11.97 -40.96
N LEU A 340 137.95 -10.69 -41.22
CA LEU A 340 138.91 -9.76 -41.83
C LEU A 340 140.15 -9.52 -40.95
N GLU A 341 139.99 -9.42 -39.62
CA GLU A 341 141.13 -9.28 -38.70
C GLU A 341 142.03 -10.53 -38.72
N LYS A 342 141.44 -11.72 -38.88
CA LYS A 342 142.16 -12.98 -39.00
C LYS A 342 142.96 -13.07 -40.30
N GLU A 343 142.34 -12.75 -41.44
CA GLU A 343 143.06 -12.63 -42.72
C GLU A 343 144.21 -11.60 -42.63
N CYS A 344 143.98 -10.47 -41.96
CA CYS A 344 145.00 -9.44 -41.78
C CYS A 344 146.20 -9.95 -40.95
N LYS A 345 145.95 -10.74 -39.90
CA LYS A 345 147.00 -11.39 -39.09
C LYS A 345 147.81 -12.42 -39.90
N ASP A 346 147.15 -13.24 -40.71
CA ASP A 346 147.83 -14.23 -41.56
C ASP A 346 148.68 -13.56 -42.65
N ARG A 347 148.20 -12.45 -43.24
CA ARG A 347 148.99 -11.62 -44.18
C ARG A 347 150.22 -11.00 -43.51
N VAL A 348 150.09 -10.49 -42.28
CA VAL A 348 151.23 -9.97 -41.51
C VAL A 348 152.26 -11.08 -41.22
N LEU A 349 151.81 -12.30 -40.90
CA LEU A 349 152.70 -13.44 -40.70
C LEU A 349 153.47 -13.82 -41.99
N GLN A 350 152.81 -13.74 -43.15
CA GLN A 350 153.43 -13.98 -44.46
C GLN A 350 154.48 -12.92 -44.81
N ILE A 351 154.21 -11.64 -44.51
CA ILE A 351 155.18 -10.53 -44.63
C ILE A 351 156.39 -10.76 -43.72
N GLY A 352 156.18 -11.28 -42.50
CA GLY A 352 157.24 -11.64 -41.57
C GLY A 352 158.22 -12.69 -42.14
N LYS A 353 157.71 -13.75 -42.76
CA LYS A 353 158.53 -14.79 -43.40
C LYS A 353 159.36 -14.23 -44.56
N LEU A 354 158.72 -13.54 -45.50
CA LEU A 354 159.37 -12.96 -46.68
C LEU A 354 160.45 -11.92 -46.30
N ARG A 355 160.25 -11.15 -45.21
CA ARG A 355 161.29 -10.27 -44.67
C ARG A 355 162.51 -11.03 -44.17
N HIS A 356 162.35 -12.21 -43.56
CA HIS A 356 163.48 -12.95 -43.01
C HIS A 356 164.30 -13.62 -44.12
N GLU A 357 163.65 -14.17 -45.14
CA GLU A 357 164.30 -14.70 -46.34
C GLU A 357 165.09 -13.59 -47.08
N ALA A 358 164.52 -12.40 -47.23
CA ALA A 358 165.19 -11.26 -47.87
C ALA A 358 166.42 -10.73 -47.09
N ILE A 359 166.44 -10.89 -45.76
CA ILE A 359 167.60 -10.57 -44.92
C ILE A 359 168.72 -11.59 -45.14
N ILE A 360 168.41 -12.88 -45.11
CA ILE A 360 169.38 -13.97 -45.31
C ILE A 360 170.00 -13.90 -46.70
N LEU A 361 169.20 -13.66 -47.75
CA LEU A 361 169.68 -13.62 -49.14
C LEU A 361 170.71 -12.50 -49.37
N ASN A 362 170.57 -11.36 -48.69
CA ASN A 362 171.51 -10.24 -48.77
C ASN A 362 172.90 -10.58 -48.17
N GLU A 363 172.95 -11.39 -47.11
CA GLU A 363 174.21 -11.80 -46.49
C GLU A 363 175.02 -12.73 -47.42
N HIS A 364 174.34 -13.68 -48.07
CA HIS A 364 174.94 -14.55 -49.09
C HIS A 364 175.48 -13.74 -50.29
N LEU A 365 174.71 -12.76 -50.78
CA LEU A 365 175.09 -11.93 -51.92
C LEU A 365 176.30 -11.04 -51.59
N THR A 366 176.36 -10.48 -50.38
CA THR A 366 177.50 -9.68 -49.88
C THR A 366 178.78 -10.51 -49.80
N LYS A 367 178.71 -11.77 -49.35
CA LYS A 367 179.87 -12.69 -49.29
C LYS A 367 180.40 -13.09 -50.67
N ALA A 368 179.52 -13.24 -51.66
CA ALA A 368 179.91 -13.63 -53.02
C ALA A 368 180.62 -12.50 -53.79
N LEU A 369 180.13 -11.26 -53.68
CA LEU A 369 180.70 -10.10 -54.40
C LEU A 369 182.15 -9.77 -54.00
N ALA A 370 182.59 -10.18 -52.81
CA ALA A 370 183.95 -9.95 -52.34
C ALA A 370 185.01 -10.81 -53.05
N MET A 371 184.62 -11.94 -53.68
CA MET A 371 185.57 -12.90 -54.29
C MET A 371 185.61 -12.86 -55.83
N LEU A 372 184.69 -12.15 -56.49
CA LEU A 372 184.48 -12.25 -57.95
C LEU A 372 184.84 -10.96 -58.73
N LYS A 373 185.96 -10.29 -58.37
CA LYS A 373 186.33 -8.99 -58.96
C LYS A 373 187.77 -8.88 -59.50
N GLN A 374 188.46 -9.99 -59.77
CA GLN A 374 189.86 -9.91 -60.27
C GLN A 374 190.32 -11.05 -61.21
N SER A 375 189.39 -11.72 -61.89
CA SER A 375 189.63 -12.64 -63.03
C SER A 375 188.32 -12.81 -63.81
N SER A 376 188.25 -12.83 -65.14
CA SER A 376 189.30 -12.78 -66.19
C SER A 376 188.95 -11.66 -67.22
N ASP A 377 189.06 -11.71 -68.57
CA ASP A 377 189.52 -12.70 -69.57
C ASP A 377 189.97 -12.00 -70.88
N SER A 378 190.37 -12.75 -71.93
CA SER A 378 191.04 -12.19 -73.13
C SER A 378 190.76 -12.92 -74.46
N GLU A 379 190.91 -12.23 -75.61
CA GLU A 379 190.85 -12.84 -76.95
C GLU A 379 191.62 -12.01 -78.02
N SER A 380 192.43 -12.64 -78.89
CA SER A 380 192.87 -12.12 -80.22
C SER A 380 193.78 -13.13 -80.96
N VAL A 381 193.95 -12.96 -82.28
CA VAL A 381 194.39 -14.00 -83.23
C VAL A 381 195.84 -13.84 -83.73
N ASP A 382 196.46 -14.96 -84.12
CA ASP A 382 197.88 -15.11 -84.49
C ASP A 382 198.26 -14.49 -85.86
N LYS A 383 199.53 -14.10 -86.02
CA LYS A 383 200.02 -13.22 -87.10
C LYS A 383 200.82 -13.91 -88.20
N GLU A 384 201.53 -15.00 -87.92
CA GLU A 384 202.47 -15.58 -88.90
C GLU A 384 201.76 -16.20 -90.12
N LEU A 385 200.60 -16.85 -89.89
CA LEU A 385 199.82 -17.52 -90.93
C LEU A 385 199.38 -16.56 -92.05
N MET A 386 198.95 -15.35 -91.68
CA MET A 386 198.52 -14.31 -92.62
C MET A 386 199.68 -13.74 -93.45
N SER A 387 200.89 -13.70 -92.90
CA SER A 387 202.08 -13.18 -93.59
C SER A 387 202.44 -14.07 -94.79
N ASN A 388 202.53 -15.39 -94.58
CA ASN A 388 202.85 -16.35 -95.63
C ASN A 388 201.82 -16.38 -96.77
N LEU A 389 200.52 -16.28 -96.43
CA LEU A 389 199.44 -16.30 -97.41
C LEU A 389 199.49 -15.06 -98.33
N LEU A 390 199.88 -13.90 -97.79
CA LEU A 390 200.00 -12.64 -98.52
C LEU A 390 201.28 -12.59 -99.39
N ILE A 391 202.41 -13.14 -98.91
CA ILE A 391 203.65 -13.27 -99.70
C ILE A 391 203.42 -14.14 -100.95
N SER A 392 202.72 -15.27 -100.80
CA SER A 392 202.37 -16.17 -101.91
C SER A 392 201.60 -15.42 -103.01
N PHE A 393 200.58 -14.64 -102.62
CA PHE A 393 199.79 -13.85 -103.56
C PHE A 393 200.63 -12.82 -104.34
N VAL A 394 201.61 -12.17 -103.71
CA VAL A 394 202.44 -11.14 -104.37
C VAL A 394 203.38 -11.74 -105.42
N ALA A 395 203.92 -12.93 -105.19
CA ALA A 395 204.91 -13.56 -106.09
C ALA A 395 204.36 -14.00 -107.46
N ILE A 396 203.07 -14.31 -107.58
CA ILE A 396 202.47 -14.88 -108.80
C ILE A 396 202.37 -13.82 -109.92
N PRO A 397 202.93 -14.06 -111.13
CA PRO A 397 202.79 -13.17 -112.30
C PRO A 397 201.33 -12.91 -112.70
N ARG A 398 201.04 -11.72 -113.22
CA ARG A 398 199.67 -11.17 -113.39
C ARG A 398 198.80 -11.82 -114.48
N ALA A 399 199.11 -13.03 -114.93
CA ALA A 399 198.39 -13.76 -115.98
C ALA A 399 198.10 -15.25 -115.64
N ASP A 400 198.48 -15.72 -114.46
CA ASP A 400 198.23 -17.12 -114.02
C ASP A 400 196.88 -17.22 -113.26
N PRO A 401 195.95 -18.12 -113.66
CA PRO A 401 194.66 -18.33 -112.99
C PRO A 401 194.76 -18.63 -111.48
N ARG A 402 195.83 -19.29 -111.00
CA ARG A 402 196.00 -19.66 -109.58
C ARG A 402 196.00 -18.47 -108.64
N LYS A 403 196.26 -17.26 -109.16
CA LYS A 403 196.25 -16.02 -108.37
C LYS A 403 194.87 -15.71 -107.78
N PHE A 404 193.79 -16.20 -108.39
CA PHE A 404 192.43 -16.03 -107.87
C PHE A 404 192.11 -17.01 -106.72
N GLU A 405 192.49 -18.28 -106.83
CA GLU A 405 192.29 -19.30 -105.77
C GLU A 405 192.92 -18.87 -104.43
N VAL A 406 194.14 -18.32 -104.48
CA VAL A 406 194.83 -17.80 -103.29
C VAL A 406 194.11 -16.59 -102.68
N LEU A 407 193.49 -15.74 -103.50
CA LEU A 407 192.75 -14.56 -103.05
C LEU A 407 191.39 -14.94 -102.45
N GLU A 408 190.75 -15.98 -102.98
CA GLU A 408 189.50 -16.54 -102.47
C GLU A 408 189.69 -17.17 -101.09
N LEU A 409 190.76 -17.98 -100.90
CA LEU A 409 191.18 -18.49 -99.59
C LEU A 409 191.42 -17.37 -98.56
N LEU A 410 192.09 -16.28 -98.99
CA LEU A 410 192.35 -15.09 -98.16
C LEU A 410 191.06 -14.41 -97.70
N SER A 411 190.02 -14.40 -98.55
CA SER A 411 188.70 -13.85 -98.22
C SER A 411 187.94 -14.71 -97.20
N SER A 412 188.13 -16.03 -97.23
CA SER A 412 187.48 -16.98 -96.32
C SER A 412 188.08 -16.96 -94.91
N PHE A 413 189.41 -16.86 -94.79
CA PHE A 413 190.08 -16.96 -93.48
C PHE A 413 189.97 -15.68 -92.64
N LEU A 414 189.64 -14.54 -93.27
CA LEU A 414 189.55 -13.23 -92.62
C LEU A 414 188.13 -12.64 -92.64
N ASN A 415 187.12 -13.51 -92.82
CA ASN A 415 185.69 -13.19 -92.93
C ASN A 415 185.42 -11.91 -93.74
N TRP A 416 185.87 -11.89 -95.01
CA TRP A 416 185.66 -10.72 -95.86
C TRP A 416 184.19 -10.56 -96.24
N ASP A 417 183.65 -9.43 -95.80
CA ASP A 417 182.35 -8.91 -96.22
C ASP A 417 182.34 -8.58 -97.73
N ASP A 418 181.17 -8.60 -98.36
CA ASP A 418 181.06 -8.66 -99.83
C ASP A 418 181.62 -7.41 -100.54
N ASP A 419 181.54 -6.23 -99.93
CA ASP A 419 182.15 -5.01 -100.48
C ASP A 419 183.70 -5.09 -100.53
N LYS A 420 184.33 -5.85 -99.61
CA LYS A 420 185.77 -6.13 -99.68
C LYS A 420 186.09 -7.06 -100.85
N LYS A 421 185.21 -8.02 -101.17
CA LYS A 421 185.34 -8.91 -102.34
C LYS A 421 185.19 -8.14 -103.66
N ARG A 422 184.29 -7.14 -103.73
CA ARG A 422 184.23 -6.18 -104.87
C ARG A 422 185.57 -5.47 -105.06
N GLN A 423 186.12 -4.87 -103.99
CA GLN A 423 187.37 -4.12 -104.05
C GLN A 423 188.59 -5.00 -104.40
N ALA A 424 188.58 -6.27 -104.01
CA ALA A 424 189.58 -7.27 -104.37
C ALA A 424 189.53 -7.72 -105.85
N GLY A 425 188.50 -7.31 -106.61
CA GLY A 425 188.37 -7.65 -108.04
C GLY A 425 187.73 -9.00 -108.33
N LEU A 426 187.12 -9.67 -107.34
CA LEU A 426 186.30 -10.87 -107.58
C LEU A 426 184.96 -10.54 -108.26
N ILE A 427 184.55 -9.27 -108.28
CA ILE A 427 183.21 -8.83 -108.74
C ILE A 427 183.31 -7.50 -109.50
N LEU A 428 182.78 -7.45 -110.74
CA LEU A 428 182.79 -6.26 -111.61
C LEU A 428 181.46 -5.48 -111.57
N ASN A 429 181.46 -4.19 -111.96
CA ASN A 429 180.28 -3.31 -111.89
C ASN A 429 180.25 -2.19 -112.96
N PRO A 430 179.19 -2.09 -113.79
CA PRO A 430 178.93 -0.88 -114.57
C PRO A 430 177.43 -0.53 -114.76
N GLN A 431 176.86 0.42 -114.00
CA GLN A 431 175.81 1.38 -114.42
C GLN A 431 175.59 2.43 -113.30
N THR A 432 175.73 3.74 -113.58
CA THR A 432 174.69 4.74 -113.93
C THR A 432 173.52 4.89 -112.96
N ALA A 433 173.21 6.15 -112.59
CA ALA A 433 172.17 6.58 -111.64
C ALA A 433 172.40 6.05 -110.20
N GLY A 434 172.22 6.84 -109.14
CA GLY A 434 171.32 7.98 -108.98
C GLY A 434 170.15 7.53 -108.10
N LYS A 435 169.81 8.17 -106.98
CA LYS A 435 169.23 9.53 -106.87
C LYS A 435 168.11 9.79 -107.90
N PRO A 436 167.00 10.47 -107.52
CA PRO A 436 166.53 10.79 -106.16
C PRO A 436 165.01 10.56 -106.03
N SER A 437 164.20 11.64 -106.02
CA SER A 437 162.72 11.70 -105.86
C SER A 437 162.20 11.07 -104.55
N LYS A 438 161.77 11.83 -103.53
CA LYS A 438 160.77 12.93 -103.50
C LYS A 438 159.48 12.63 -104.26
N SER A 439 158.34 12.67 -103.56
CA SER A 439 157.32 13.75 -103.71
C SER A 439 155.89 13.22 -103.54
N GLY A 440 155.12 13.88 -102.66
CA GLY A 440 153.66 13.77 -102.54
C GLY A 440 153.17 13.11 -101.25
N SER A 441 152.19 13.67 -100.52
CA SER A 441 151.48 14.96 -100.72
C SER A 441 150.58 15.24 -99.49
N ARG A 442 150.72 16.28 -98.66
CA ARG A 442 151.74 17.33 -98.43
C ARG A 442 152.03 17.34 -96.88
N THR A 443 152.67 18.28 -96.17
CA THR A 443 153.19 19.65 -96.38
C THR A 443 154.57 19.73 -95.72
N GLU A 444 155.70 20.01 -96.37
CA GLU A 444 156.04 21.23 -97.15
C GLU A 444 155.71 22.54 -96.42
N ASN A 445 156.70 23.13 -95.72
CA ASN A 445 157.03 24.56 -95.90
C ASN A 445 158.38 25.06 -95.30
N PHE A 446 159.05 24.32 -94.39
CA PHE A 446 160.20 24.88 -93.64
C PHE A 446 161.61 24.44 -94.07
N VAL A 447 161.76 23.39 -94.88
CA VAL A 447 163.08 23.02 -95.45
C VAL A 447 163.45 23.93 -96.64
N SER A 448 162.46 24.56 -97.27
CA SER A 448 162.62 25.40 -98.48
C SER A 448 163.03 26.85 -98.22
N MET A 449 162.89 27.37 -96.99
CA MET A 449 163.11 28.80 -96.69
C MET A 449 164.44 29.11 -95.99
N TRP A 450 165.27 28.11 -95.68
CA TRP A 450 166.65 28.30 -95.18
C TRP A 450 167.72 27.51 -95.95
N THR A 451 167.32 26.72 -96.97
CA THR A 451 168.16 26.60 -98.18
C THR A 451 168.44 27.97 -98.78
N ASP A 452 167.44 28.86 -98.77
CA ASP A 452 167.48 30.23 -99.29
C ASP A 452 168.53 31.14 -98.59
N TYR A 453 168.91 30.86 -97.33
CA TYR A 453 169.91 31.67 -96.62
C TYR A 453 171.34 31.13 -96.71
N LEU A 454 171.56 29.83 -96.96
CA LEU A 454 172.89 29.35 -97.38
C LEU A 454 173.15 29.58 -98.88
N GLU A 455 172.09 29.79 -99.66
CA GLU A 455 172.15 30.29 -101.04
C GLU A 455 172.22 31.83 -101.11
N LYS A 456 172.24 32.51 -99.95
CA LYS A 456 173.12 33.66 -99.72
C LYS A 456 174.50 33.15 -99.31
N GLN A 457 175.46 32.97 -100.24
CA GLN A 457 176.01 34.02 -101.13
C GLN A 457 176.32 35.30 -100.33
N SER A 458 177.58 35.68 -100.10
CA SER A 458 178.85 35.09 -100.58
C SER A 458 178.95 35.02 -102.12
N GLU A 459 178.72 36.08 -102.89
CA GLU A 459 178.85 37.55 -102.65
C GLU A 459 179.28 38.02 -101.24
#